data_AF-A0A2N6B397-F1
#
_entry.id   AF-A0A2N6B397-F1
#
_cell.length_a   1.000
_cell.length_b   1.000
_cell.length_c   1.000
_cell.angle_alpha   90.00
_cell.angle_beta   90.00
_cell.angle_gamma   90.00
#
_symmetry.space_group_name_H-M   'P 1'
#
loop_
_entity.id
_entity.type
_entity.pdbx_description
1 polymer ?
#
loop_
_entity_poly.entity_id
_entity_poly.type
_entity_poly.pdbx_seq_one_letter_code
_entity_poly.pdbx_strand_id
1 'polypeptide(L)' 'MSGQFMMRAFSTLMGLITFAGLVYVYAFPPASMRVDRDGQPHFQPQVLNPETGEGVPLGDLIKHFKGG' A
#
# COMPACT_ATOMS: atom_id res chain seq x y z
N MET A 1 -10.54 28.11 30.88
CA MET A 1 -10.06 26.74 30.55
C MET A 1 -8.54 26.77 30.55
N SER A 2 -7.85 25.84 31.22
CA SER A 2 -6.38 25.87 31.30
C SER A 2 -5.75 25.37 29.99
N GLY A 3 -4.59 25.91 29.61
CA GLY A 3 -3.88 25.49 28.40
C GLY A 3 -3.51 24.00 28.38
N GLN A 4 -3.25 23.41 29.56
CA GLN A 4 -2.97 21.99 29.70
C GLN A 4 -4.18 21.11 29.32
N PHE A 5 -5.39 21.54 29.67
CA PHE A 5 -6.61 20.82 29.29
C PHE A 5 -6.82 20.85 27.77
N MET A 6 -6.59 22.01 27.15
CA MET A 6 -6.72 22.18 25.70
C MET A 6 -5.69 21.32 24.94
N MET A 7 -4.44 21.30 25.40
CA MET A 7 -3.38 20.42 24.87
C MET A 7 -3.72 18.93 25.00
N ARG A 8 -4.25 18.50 26.15
CA ARG A 8 -4.67 17.10 26.37
C ARG A 8 -5.83 16.71 25.46
N ALA A 9 -6.85 17.56 25.34
CA ALA A 9 -7.98 17.31 24.45
C ALA A 9 -7.53 17.21 22.98
N PHE A 10 -6.69 18.15 22.54
CA PHE A 10 -6.16 18.17 21.17
C PHE A 10 -5.33 16.93 20.85
N SER A 11 -4.36 16.58 21.69
CA SER A 11 -3.50 15.41 21.50
C SER A 11 -4.30 14.11 21.50
N THR A 12 -5.27 13.98 22.41
CA THR A 12 -6.15 12.81 22.46
C THR A 12 -7.00 12.69 21.20
N LEU A 13 -7.61 13.79 20.76
CA LEU A 13 -8.42 13.82 19.54
C LEU A 13 -7.58 13.46 18.31
N MET A 14 -6.40 14.04 18.16
CA MET A 14 -5.50 13.72 17.06
C MET A 14 -5.07 12.25 17.08
N GLY A 15 -4.72 11.71 18.25
CA GLY A 15 -4.40 10.29 18.39
C GLY A 15 -5.55 9.39 17.95
N LEU A 16 -6.79 9.71 18.34
CA LEU A 16 -7.97 8.96 17.93
C LEU A 16 -8.20 9.04 16.41
N ILE A 17 -8.09 10.23 15.81
CA ILE A 17 -8.26 10.42 14.36
C ILE A 17 -7.19 9.64 13.59
N THR A 18 -5.92 9.75 13.99
CA THR A 18 -4.82 9.01 13.35
C THR A 18 -5.03 7.51 13.46
N PHE A 19 -5.37 7.01 14.65
CA PHE A 19 -5.61 5.58 14.85
C PHE A 19 -6.79 5.09 14.01
N ALA A 20 -7.91 5.81 14.01
CA ALA A 20 -9.07 5.47 13.19
C ALA A 20 -8.73 5.49 11.69
N GLY A 21 -7.96 6.48 11.23
CA GLY A 21 -7.50 6.57 9.85
C GLY A 21 -6.64 5.37 9.44
N LEU A 22 -5.72 4.94 10.30
CA LEU A 22 -4.91 3.74 10.05
C LEU A 22 -5.79 2.50 9.97
N VAL A 23 -6.66 2.27 10.96
CA VAL A 23 -7.58 1.12 10.95
C VAL A 23 -8.42 1.11 9.68
N TYR A 24 -8.93 2.26 9.25
CA TYR A 24 -9.71 2.39 8.02
C TYR A 24 -8.90 2.03 6.77
N VAL A 25 -7.67 2.54 6.63
CA VAL A 25 -6.81 2.24 5.47
C VAL A 25 -6.47 0.76 5.38
N TYR A 26 -6.24 0.08 6.51
CA TYR A 26 -5.98 -1.37 6.50
C TYR A 26 -7.23 -2.20 6.25
N ALA A 27 -8.40 -1.77 6.73
CA ALA A 27 -9.67 -2.44 6.45
C ALA A 27 -10.15 -2.23 5.00
N PHE A 28 -9.89 -1.05 4.44
CA PHE A 28 -10.29 -0.64 3.09
C PHE A 28 -9.05 -0.13 2.32
N PRO A 29 -8.14 -1.03 1.92
CA PRO A 29 -6.89 -0.63 1.29
C PRO A 29 -7.15 0.11 -0.02
N PRO A 30 -6.49 1.28 -0.21
CA PRO A 30 -6.50 1.97 -1.49
C PRO A 30 -5.93 1.06 -2.57
N ALA A 31 -6.23 1.37 -3.84
CA ALA A 31 -5.81 0.53 -4.97
C ALA A 31 -4.29 0.27 -5.00
N SER A 32 -3.48 1.21 -4.49
CA SER A 32 -2.03 1.08 -4.42
C SER A 32 -1.51 0.09 -3.38
N MET A 33 -2.32 -0.27 -2.40
CA MET A 33 -2.00 -1.27 -1.39
C MET A 33 -2.58 -2.65 -1.73
N ARG A 34 -3.27 -2.78 -2.86
CA ARG A 34 -3.82 -4.06 -3.31
C ARG A 34 -2.73 -4.89 -3.95
N VAL A 35 -2.76 -6.17 -3.61
CA VAL A 35 -1.90 -7.20 -4.20
C VAL A 35 -2.76 -8.28 -4.85
N ASP A 36 -2.23 -8.91 -5.88
CA ASP A 36 -2.87 -10.06 -6.53
C ASP A 36 -2.69 -11.37 -5.72
N ARG A 37 -3.15 -12.49 -6.29
CA ARG A 37 -3.04 -13.83 -5.67
C ARG A 37 -1.60 -14.24 -5.38
N ASP A 38 -0.66 -13.74 -6.17
CA ASP A 38 0.75 -14.05 -6.06
C ASP A 38 1.51 -13.02 -5.19
N GLY A 39 0.78 -12.09 -4.57
CA GLY A 39 1.33 -11.05 -3.71
C GLY A 39 1.91 -9.85 -4.47
N GLN A 40 1.66 -9.74 -5.78
CA GLN A 40 2.20 -8.66 -6.59
C GLN A 40 1.40 -7.37 -6.44
N PRO A 41 2.05 -6.22 -6.19
CA PRO A 41 1.37 -4.93 -6.16
C PRO A 41 0.68 -4.62 -7.49
N HIS A 42 -0.56 -4.11 -7.42
CA HIS A 42 -1.30 -3.69 -8.63
C HIS A 42 -0.56 -2.63 -9.46
N PHE A 43 0.21 -1.74 -8.81
CA PHE A 43 1.04 -0.73 -9.47
C PHE A 43 2.51 -1.11 -9.44
N GLN A 44 2.85 -2.21 -10.09
CA GLN A 44 4.24 -2.63 -10.27
C GLN A 44 4.87 -2.02 -11.53
N PRO A 45 6.14 -1.61 -11.48
CA PRO A 45 6.86 -1.18 -12.67
C PRO A 45 7.07 -2.35 -13.63
N GLN A 46 7.21 -2.04 -14.92
CA GLN A 46 7.60 -3.04 -15.92
C GLN A 46 9.06 -3.44 -15.73
N VAL A 47 9.38 -4.70 -16.01
CA VAL A 47 10.73 -5.26 -15.95
C VAL A 47 11.32 -5.27 -17.37
N LEU A 48 12.60 -4.94 -17.51
CA LEU A 48 13.27 -4.99 -18.81
C LEU A 48 13.51 -6.43 -19.25
N ASN A 49 13.08 -6.79 -20.46
CA ASN A 49 13.53 -7.99 -21.14
C ASN A 49 14.98 -7.77 -21.66
N PRO A 50 15.98 -8.53 -21.18
CA PRO A 50 17.36 -8.31 -21.58
C PRO A 50 17.66 -8.71 -23.03
N GLU A 51 16.82 -9.54 -23.65
CA GLU A 51 16.99 -10.02 -25.02
C GLU A 51 16.39 -9.05 -26.05
N THR A 52 15.19 -8.53 -25.77
CA THR A 52 14.46 -7.65 -26.71
C THR A 52 14.56 -6.17 -26.36
N GLY A 53 14.91 -5.83 -25.12
CA GLY A 53 14.90 -4.46 -24.61
C GLY A 53 13.50 -3.91 -24.28
N GLU A 54 12.45 -4.73 -24.39
CA GLU A 54 11.07 -4.31 -24.13
C GLU A 54 10.71 -4.39 -22.64
N GLY A 55 9.76 -3.56 -22.21
CA GLY A 55 9.18 -3.64 -20.87
C GLY A 55 8.14 -4.77 -20.80
N VAL A 56 8.32 -5.68 -19.85
CA VAL A 56 7.44 -6.83 -19.62
C VAL A 56 6.79 -6.70 -18.25
N PRO A 57 5.47 -6.95 -18.11
CA PRO A 57 4.82 -7.02 -16.80
C PRO A 57 5.49 -8.07 -15.90
N LEU A 58 5.79 -7.72 -14.65
CA LEU A 58 6.39 -8.64 -13.68
C LEU A 58 5.53 -9.91 -13.49
N GLY A 59 4.21 -9.79 -13.63
CA GLY A 59 3.29 -10.93 -13.53
C GLY A 59 3.51 -11.99 -14.60
N ASP A 60 3.85 -11.59 -15.83
CA ASP A 60 4.15 -12.51 -16.91
C ASP A 60 5.45 -13.28 -16.63
N LEU A 61 6.43 -12.59 -16.06
CA LEU A 61 7.70 -13.20 -15.64
C LEU A 61 7.49 -14.21 -14.51
N ILE A 62 6.71 -13.85 -13.49
CA ILE A 62 6.39 -14.75 -12.37
C ILE A 62 5.62 -15.97 -12.86
N LYS A 63 4.66 -15.78 -13.77
CA LYS A 63 3.91 -16.90 -14.37
C LYS A 63 4.86 -17.84 -15.12
N HIS A 64 5.75 -17.30 -15.95
CA HIS A 64 6.75 -18.08 -16.67
C HIS A 64 7.62 -18.92 -15.72
N PHE A 65 8.18 -18.32 -14.66
CA PHE A 65 9.03 -19.05 -13.71
C PHE A 65 8.28 -20.04 -12.80
N LYS A 66 6.99 -19.80 -12.52
CA LYS A 66 6.15 -20.75 -11.78
C LYS A 66 5.73 -21.96 -12.61
N GLY A 67 6.13 -22.03 -13.88
CA GLY A 67 5.74 -23.11 -14.80
C GLY A 67 4.31 -22.95 -15.32
N GLY A 68 3.81 -21.72 -15.39
CA GLY A 68 2.50 -21.38 -15.95
C GLY A 68 2.50 -21.21 -17.47
#